data_AF-A0A1S1QH09-F1
#
_entry.id   AF-A0A1S1QH09-F1
#
_cell.length_a   1.000
_cell.length_b   1.000
_cell.length_c   1.000
_cell.angle_alpha   90.00
_cell.angle_beta   90.00
_cell.angle_gamma   90.00
#
_symmetry.space_group_name_H-M   'P 1'
#
loop_
_entity.id
_entity.type
_entity.pdbx_description
1 polymer ?
#
loop_
_entity_poly.entity_id
_entity_poly.type
_entity_poly.pdbx_seq_one_letter_code
_entity_poly.pdbx_strand_id
1 'polypeptide(L)'
;MLATQLHALAGAAPAGVAEAFALVDGFDDVLVEGLGRLDAARGDALGALAGAVAATPMGPAARDAAEKIVAGSVTDEALVALAGARAAVLGAAHDALLASFDAALGRDRLTGEPVGGPIAPPPPPDWEPALAGCRSWLRDVAITGWRGVDEDVVSSSAQARQAALAEPRLRRLAVLLDGLAAELRASGQVGTAAGPPVRRWADLWARALLLAWRGDWSPPAGPAGGEPTGLVSGRLLVLGAEVAEHDTAARVQVHAILEPAAEGGAGGRPRLVRTGVTVAKVDTLVGPALWRLFADYPVLLGALAEHRVLEVADMVSLDSGDLVWREDAARLGDAADPFVTARVRLAETVSSAPAPLDRHPVRITEPVLIEGYKTALDEVTRTLTFDLAGTALVVEADPAVDPASSLGPLTPALLAASSACLGLLRWDDDRWWLRPLAAQAVVRKKPVTAHAGDWALGAPDPKIAKTRAKNGDAVAVLRERAGRLLRR
;
A
#
# COMPACT_ATOMS: atom_id res chain seq x y z
N MET A 1 20.20 1.17 9.78
CA MET A 1 19.53 1.59 11.02
C MET A 1 20.35 1.09 12.20
N LEU A 2 20.72 2.00 13.09
CA LEU A 2 21.47 1.72 14.33
C LEU A 2 20.50 1.57 15.51
N ALA A 3 20.95 0.91 16.58
CA ALA A 3 20.14 0.73 17.80
C ALA A 3 19.65 2.07 18.39
N THR A 4 20.47 3.12 18.36
CA THR A 4 20.10 4.47 18.81
C THR A 4 18.96 5.07 17.98
N GLN A 5 18.94 4.81 16.68
CA GLN A 5 17.88 5.29 15.78
C GLN A 5 16.56 4.56 16.05
N LEU A 6 16.61 3.24 16.25
CA LEU A 6 15.41 2.48 16.61
C LEU A 6 14.87 2.90 17.98
N HIS A 7 15.75 3.10 18.96
CA HIS A 7 15.34 3.57 20.29
C HIS A 7 14.62 4.93 20.22
N ALA A 8 15.12 5.84 19.39
CA ALA A 8 14.46 7.13 19.15
C ALA A 8 13.06 6.98 18.52
N LEU A 9 12.86 5.97 17.67
CA LEU A 9 11.57 5.71 17.02
C LEU A 9 10.57 4.93 17.88
N ALA A 10 11.06 3.99 18.70
CA ALA A 10 10.23 3.10 19.49
C ALA A 10 9.93 3.61 20.91
N GLY A 11 10.62 4.67 21.37
CA GLY A 11 10.51 5.16 22.74
C GLY A 11 9.13 5.75 23.10
N ALA A 12 8.57 6.58 22.23
CA ALA A 12 7.20 7.09 22.33
C ALA A 12 6.71 7.55 20.96
N ALA A 13 5.43 7.33 20.66
CA ALA A 13 4.81 7.92 19.48
C ALA A 13 4.89 9.47 19.56
N PRO A 14 5.01 10.17 18.42
CA PRO A 14 4.96 11.63 18.41
C PRO A 14 3.70 12.17 19.10
N ALA A 15 3.83 13.31 19.77
CA ALA A 15 2.71 13.94 20.47
C ALA A 15 1.53 14.18 19.52
N GLY A 16 0.31 13.88 19.98
CA GLY A 16 -0.91 14.05 19.20
C GLY A 16 -1.29 12.86 18.31
N VAL A 17 -0.40 11.88 18.09
CA VAL A 17 -0.70 10.71 17.24
C VAL A 17 -1.76 9.81 17.90
N ALA A 18 -1.63 9.53 19.19
CA ALA A 18 -2.60 8.72 19.92
C ALA A 18 -3.98 9.39 19.99
N GLU A 19 -4.00 10.71 20.23
CA GLU A 19 -5.23 11.50 20.24
C GLU A 19 -5.90 11.55 18.86
N ALA A 20 -5.10 11.66 17.79
CA ALA A 20 -5.61 11.59 16.43
C ALA A 20 -6.26 10.23 16.13
N PHE A 21 -5.63 9.11 16.52
CA PHE A 21 -6.21 7.78 16.31
C PHE A 21 -7.49 7.57 17.12
N ALA A 22 -7.51 7.96 18.40
CA ALA A 22 -8.71 7.85 19.23
C ALA A 22 -9.89 8.64 18.66
N LEU A 23 -9.64 9.81 18.07
CA LEU A 23 -10.67 10.62 17.43
C LEU A 23 -11.20 9.98 16.14
N VAL A 24 -10.32 9.35 15.35
CA VAL A 24 -10.72 8.61 14.16
C VAL A 24 -11.43 7.31 14.55
N ASP A 25 -11.03 6.62 15.64
CA ASP A 25 -11.74 5.44 16.17
C ASP A 25 -13.18 5.79 16.53
N GLY A 26 -13.39 6.91 17.23
CA GLY A 26 -14.73 7.40 17.55
C GLY A 26 -15.59 7.63 16.31
N PHE A 27 -15.02 8.19 15.23
CA PHE A 27 -15.73 8.33 13.95
C PHE A 27 -16.00 6.97 13.28
N ASP A 28 -15.03 6.06 13.27
CA ASP A 28 -15.17 4.76 12.62
C ASP A 28 -16.21 3.88 13.31
N ASP A 29 -16.35 4.00 14.64
CA ASP A 29 -17.41 3.36 15.43
C ASP A 29 -18.81 3.86 15.05
N VAL A 30 -18.95 5.09 14.56
CA VAL A 30 -20.22 5.58 13.99
C VAL A 30 -20.59 4.78 12.75
N LEU A 31 -19.61 4.44 11.89
CA LEU A 31 -19.83 3.66 10.67
C LEU A 31 -20.15 2.18 10.97
N VAL A 32 -19.78 1.65 12.13
CA VAL A 32 -20.16 0.29 12.56
C VAL A 32 -21.69 0.17 12.68
N GLU A 33 -22.32 1.17 13.27
CA GLU A 33 -23.75 1.19 13.62
C GLU A 33 -24.62 1.85 12.56
N GLY A 34 -24.02 2.75 11.77
CA GLY A 34 -24.64 3.43 10.65
C GLY A 34 -25.19 4.81 10.99
N LEU A 35 -25.16 5.70 10.00
CA LEU A 35 -25.62 7.08 10.12
C LEU A 35 -27.14 7.20 10.21
N GLY A 36 -27.88 6.13 9.88
CA GLY A 36 -29.34 6.09 10.05
C GLY A 36 -29.79 5.93 11.52
N ARG A 37 -28.89 5.60 12.44
CA ARG A 37 -29.19 5.33 13.86
C ARG A 37 -28.20 6.04 14.80
N LEU A 38 -28.21 7.36 14.75
CA LEU A 38 -27.34 8.20 15.59
C LEU A 38 -27.95 8.39 16.98
N ASP A 39 -27.14 8.12 18.00
CA ASP A 39 -27.39 8.54 19.39
C ASP A 39 -26.48 9.74 19.74
N ALA A 40 -26.64 10.25 20.96
CA ALA A 40 -25.86 11.40 21.43
C ALA A 40 -24.35 11.15 21.38
N ALA A 41 -23.89 9.96 21.78
CA ALA A 41 -22.47 9.64 21.80
C ALA A 41 -21.85 9.61 20.39
N ARG A 42 -22.56 9.04 19.42
CA ARG A 42 -22.13 9.06 18.01
C ARG A 42 -22.17 10.48 17.42
N GLY A 43 -23.16 11.30 17.81
CA GLY A 43 -23.21 12.71 17.45
C GLY A 43 -22.00 13.50 17.97
N ASP A 44 -21.61 13.26 19.22
CA ASP A 44 -20.42 13.87 19.83
C ASP A 44 -19.14 13.45 19.11
N ALA A 45 -19.02 12.19 18.66
CA ALA A 45 -17.87 11.72 17.89
C ALA A 45 -17.74 12.45 16.53
N LEU A 46 -18.85 12.68 15.82
CA LEU A 46 -18.86 13.50 14.59
C LEU A 46 -18.43 14.94 14.88
N GLY A 47 -18.93 15.51 15.97
CA GLY A 47 -18.57 16.86 16.43
C GLY A 47 -17.08 16.97 16.80
N ALA A 48 -16.52 15.95 17.45
CA ALA A 48 -15.11 15.89 17.81
C ALA A 48 -14.22 15.89 16.56
N LEU A 49 -14.54 15.06 15.55
CA LEU A 49 -13.81 15.04 14.28
C LEU A 49 -13.86 16.42 13.58
N ALA A 50 -15.03 17.03 13.50
CA ALA A 50 -15.18 18.38 12.95
C ALA A 50 -14.37 19.42 13.74
N GLY A 51 -14.35 19.29 15.07
CA GLY A 51 -13.58 20.13 15.98
C GLY A 51 -12.07 20.06 15.74
N ALA A 52 -11.52 18.87 15.47
CA ALA A 52 -10.09 18.70 15.19
C ALA A 52 -9.60 19.46 13.95
N VAL A 53 -10.49 19.67 12.97
CA VAL A 53 -10.17 20.41 11.74
C VAL A 53 -10.69 21.85 11.76
N ALA A 54 -11.20 22.35 12.90
CA ALA A 54 -11.86 23.65 13.00
C ALA A 54 -10.95 24.83 12.64
N ALA A 55 -9.65 24.73 12.94
CA ALA A 55 -8.66 25.76 12.61
C ALA A 55 -8.15 25.70 11.16
N THR A 56 -8.66 24.78 10.35
CA THR A 56 -8.28 24.60 8.94
C THR A 56 -9.33 25.20 7.99
N PRO A 57 -9.02 25.39 6.71
CA PRO A 57 -10.01 25.80 5.71
C PRO A 57 -11.22 24.85 5.58
N MET A 58 -11.10 23.59 6.02
CA MET A 58 -12.18 22.61 6.00
C MET A 58 -13.14 22.72 7.20
N GLY A 59 -12.75 23.45 8.26
CA GLY A 59 -13.49 23.55 9.51
C GLY A 59 -14.99 23.88 9.33
N PRO A 60 -15.36 24.94 8.57
CA PRO A 60 -16.76 25.27 8.35
C PRO A 60 -17.57 24.15 7.68
N ALA A 61 -16.98 23.48 6.68
CA ALA A 61 -17.64 22.40 5.93
C ALA A 61 -17.79 21.13 6.78
N ALA A 62 -16.76 20.76 7.55
CA ALA A 62 -16.81 19.60 8.43
C ALA A 62 -17.84 19.76 9.55
N ARG A 63 -17.93 20.97 10.14
CA ARG A 63 -18.95 21.30 11.15
C ARG A 63 -20.36 21.23 10.58
N ASP A 64 -20.62 21.89 9.45
CA ASP A 64 -21.93 21.86 8.79
C ASP A 64 -22.35 20.43 8.41
N ALA A 65 -21.39 19.61 7.94
CA ALA A 65 -21.63 18.20 7.66
C ALA A 65 -22.02 17.39 8.91
N ALA A 66 -21.30 17.57 10.03
CA ALA A 66 -21.62 16.90 11.28
C ALA A 66 -23.01 17.30 11.80
N GLU A 67 -23.34 18.60 11.79
CA GLU A 67 -24.64 19.13 12.22
C GLU A 67 -25.80 18.57 11.36
N LYS A 68 -25.63 18.52 10.04
CA LYS A 68 -26.63 17.95 9.11
C LYS A 68 -26.87 16.47 9.36
N ILE A 69 -25.80 15.69 9.55
CA ILE A 69 -25.92 14.26 9.80
C ILE A 69 -26.59 13.99 11.15
N VAL A 70 -26.25 14.74 12.20
CA VAL A 70 -26.94 14.67 13.50
C VAL A 70 -28.42 15.04 13.37
N ALA A 71 -28.78 15.97 12.48
CA ALA A 71 -30.16 16.31 12.16
C ALA A 71 -30.87 15.29 11.24
N GLY A 72 -30.22 14.19 10.87
CA GLY A 72 -30.77 13.12 10.04
C GLY A 72 -30.65 13.34 8.53
N SER A 73 -29.84 14.30 8.08
CA SER A 73 -29.59 14.58 6.67
C SER A 73 -28.22 14.06 6.24
N VAL A 74 -28.20 12.94 5.52
CA VAL A 74 -26.99 12.31 4.97
C VAL A 74 -26.89 12.60 3.48
N THR A 75 -26.10 13.60 3.09
CA THR A 75 -25.85 13.98 1.68
C THR A 75 -24.42 13.64 1.27
N ASP A 76 -24.13 13.60 -0.04
CA ASP A 76 -22.77 13.33 -0.51
C ASP A 76 -21.78 14.41 -0.08
N GLU A 77 -22.21 15.67 -0.06
CA GLU A 77 -21.40 16.81 0.40
C GLU A 77 -21.01 16.65 1.86
N ALA A 78 -21.95 16.20 2.70
CA ALA A 78 -21.68 15.96 4.11
C ALA A 78 -20.71 14.79 4.30
N LEU A 79 -20.94 13.69 3.58
CA LEU A 79 -20.07 12.52 3.65
C LEU A 79 -18.65 12.80 3.17
N VAL A 80 -18.48 13.50 2.05
CA VAL A 80 -17.14 13.83 1.55
C VAL A 80 -16.41 14.81 2.47
N ALA A 81 -17.12 15.76 3.09
CA ALA A 81 -16.52 16.69 4.03
C ALA A 81 -15.96 15.96 5.27
N LEU A 82 -16.71 14.99 5.81
CA LEU A 82 -16.25 14.17 6.94
C LEU A 82 -15.17 13.17 6.55
N ALA A 83 -15.28 12.51 5.39
CA ALA A 83 -14.22 11.66 4.86
C ALA A 83 -12.91 12.45 4.66
N GLY A 84 -13.00 13.68 4.17
CA GLY A 84 -11.88 14.59 4.04
C GLY A 84 -11.31 15.03 5.39
N ALA A 85 -12.15 15.36 6.38
CA ALA A 85 -11.69 15.68 7.73
C ALA A 85 -10.95 14.50 8.37
N ARG A 86 -11.50 13.29 8.25
CA ARG A 86 -10.86 12.04 8.70
C ARG A 86 -9.51 11.84 8.04
N ALA A 87 -9.43 11.99 6.72
CA ALA A 87 -8.19 11.86 5.96
C ALA A 87 -7.16 12.94 6.37
N ALA A 88 -7.59 14.16 6.68
CA ALA A 88 -6.70 15.23 7.14
C ALA A 88 -6.10 14.94 8.52
N VAL A 89 -6.89 14.41 9.46
CA VAL A 89 -6.41 13.99 10.80
C VAL A 89 -5.39 12.86 10.68
N LEU A 90 -5.68 11.83 9.87
CA LEU A 90 -4.74 10.74 9.59
C LEU A 90 -3.49 11.23 8.83
N GLY A 91 -3.65 12.21 7.94
CA GLY A 91 -2.55 12.88 7.25
C GLY A 91 -1.62 13.61 8.22
N ALA A 92 -2.16 14.28 9.24
CA ALA A 92 -1.37 14.91 10.29
C ALA A 92 -0.60 13.89 11.13
N ALA A 93 -1.23 12.78 11.51
CA ALA A 93 -0.56 11.68 12.22
C ALA A 93 0.56 11.05 11.35
N HIS A 94 0.28 10.84 10.06
CA HIS A 94 1.26 10.38 9.09
C HIS A 94 2.47 11.33 9.02
N ASP A 95 2.24 12.64 8.88
CA ASP A 95 3.31 13.63 8.75
C ASP A 95 4.16 13.69 10.03
N ALA A 96 3.56 13.55 11.21
CA ALA A 96 4.28 13.49 12.49
C ALA A 96 5.14 12.21 12.60
N LEU A 97 4.61 11.05 12.24
CA LEU A 97 5.33 9.78 12.21
C LEU A 97 6.49 9.81 11.21
N LEU A 98 6.23 10.33 10.01
CA LEU A 98 7.24 10.44 8.96
C LEU A 98 8.35 11.42 9.33
N ALA A 99 8.02 12.56 9.95
CA ALA A 99 9.01 13.51 10.44
C ALA A 99 9.88 12.89 11.55
N SER A 100 9.30 12.10 12.46
CA SER A 100 10.06 11.35 13.47
C SER A 100 11.02 10.34 12.83
N PHE A 101 10.54 9.61 11.82
CA PHE A 101 11.34 8.69 11.02
C PHE A 101 12.52 9.39 10.33
N ASP A 102 12.25 10.49 9.63
CA ASP A 102 13.25 11.26 8.90
C ASP A 102 14.30 11.84 9.85
N ALA A 103 13.88 12.36 11.01
CA ALA A 103 14.79 12.86 12.03
C ALA A 103 15.68 11.76 12.62
N ALA A 104 15.13 10.57 12.89
CA ALA A 104 15.90 9.46 13.45
C ALA A 104 16.91 8.87 12.45
N LEU A 105 16.56 8.82 11.16
CA LEU A 105 17.40 8.23 10.12
C LEU A 105 18.22 9.24 9.32
N GLY A 106 18.00 10.54 9.52
CA GLY A 106 18.64 11.62 8.76
C GLY A 106 18.21 11.63 7.29
N ARG A 107 16.92 11.37 7.02
CA ARG A 107 16.40 11.26 5.65
C ARG A 107 15.88 12.60 5.14
N ASP A 108 16.36 13.00 3.98
CA ASP A 108 15.88 14.20 3.30
C ASP A 108 14.69 13.87 2.38
N ARG A 109 13.78 14.84 2.22
CA ARG A 109 12.69 14.76 1.24
C ARG A 109 12.69 15.92 0.27
N LEU A 110 12.40 15.61 -1.00
CA LEU A 110 12.07 16.60 -2.02
C LEU A 110 10.72 17.20 -1.66
N THR A 111 10.71 18.47 -1.28
CA THR A 111 9.48 19.25 -1.14
C THR A 111 8.90 19.48 -2.54
N GLY A 112 7.72 18.92 -2.81
CA GLY A 112 6.94 19.36 -3.96
C GLY A 112 6.62 20.86 -3.82
N GLU A 113 6.52 21.58 -4.93
CA GLU A 113 5.96 22.94 -4.85
C GLU A 113 4.54 22.86 -4.25
N PRO A 114 4.17 23.79 -3.35
CA PRO A 114 2.81 23.85 -2.86
C PRO A 114 1.88 23.96 -4.05
N VAL A 115 0.91 23.03 -4.16
CA VAL A 115 -0.10 23.01 -5.21
C VAL A 115 -1.02 24.22 -5.03
N GLY A 116 -0.54 25.39 -5.41
CA GLY A 116 -1.32 26.60 -5.71
C GLY A 116 -1.67 26.67 -7.20
N GLY A 117 -1.60 25.52 -7.89
CA GLY A 117 -1.96 25.39 -9.28
C GLY A 117 -3.48 25.56 -9.50
N PRO A 118 -3.89 25.87 -10.74
CA PRO A 118 -5.30 26.03 -11.08
C PRO A 118 -6.10 24.78 -10.67
N ILE A 119 -7.32 25.02 -10.18
CA ILE A 119 -8.30 23.97 -9.84
C ILE A 119 -8.36 22.99 -11.03
N ALA A 120 -8.14 21.70 -10.76
CA ALA A 120 -8.24 20.66 -11.76
C ALA A 120 -9.56 20.81 -12.56
N PRO A 121 -9.53 20.67 -13.89
CA PRO A 121 -10.75 20.77 -14.68
C PRO A 121 -11.75 19.71 -14.20
N PRO A 122 -13.05 20.04 -14.17
CA PRO A 122 -14.07 19.10 -13.71
C PRO A 122 -13.98 17.77 -14.48
N PRO A 123 -14.37 16.65 -13.86
CA PRO A 123 -14.33 15.36 -14.52
C PRO A 123 -15.16 15.41 -15.81
N PRO A 124 -14.74 14.70 -16.87
CA PRO A 124 -15.52 14.57 -18.09
C PRO A 124 -16.98 14.20 -17.79
N PRO A 125 -17.96 14.84 -18.46
CA PRO A 125 -19.38 14.65 -18.15
C PRO A 125 -19.87 13.19 -18.26
N ASP A 126 -19.19 12.39 -19.07
CA ASP A 126 -19.45 10.96 -19.28
C ASP A 126 -19.06 10.08 -18.08
N TRP A 127 -18.24 10.58 -17.15
CA TRP A 127 -17.88 9.84 -15.94
C TRP A 127 -18.91 9.98 -14.81
N GLU A 128 -19.68 11.07 -14.84
CA GLU A 128 -20.57 11.44 -13.75
C GLU A 128 -21.59 10.35 -13.39
N PRO A 129 -22.23 9.64 -14.34
CA PRO A 129 -23.12 8.54 -13.99
C PRO A 129 -22.44 7.42 -13.18
N ALA A 130 -21.19 7.08 -13.52
CA ALA A 130 -20.42 6.07 -12.78
C ALA A 130 -20.05 6.57 -11.38
N LEU A 131 -19.54 7.79 -11.29
CA LEU A 131 -19.16 8.43 -10.02
C LEU A 131 -20.36 8.60 -9.09
N ALA A 132 -21.51 9.06 -9.59
CA ALA A 132 -22.74 9.20 -8.85
C ALA A 132 -23.25 7.85 -8.32
N GLY A 133 -23.18 6.79 -9.14
CA GLY A 133 -23.52 5.44 -8.70
C GLY A 133 -22.61 4.94 -7.57
N CYS A 134 -21.31 5.20 -7.66
CA CYS A 134 -20.36 4.87 -6.60
C CYS A 134 -20.65 5.65 -5.30
N ARG A 135 -20.94 6.95 -5.39
CA ARG A 135 -21.28 7.78 -4.22
C ARG A 135 -22.59 7.34 -3.58
N SER A 136 -23.62 7.02 -4.38
CA SER A 136 -24.89 6.50 -3.88
C SER A 136 -24.67 5.22 -3.07
N TRP A 137 -23.90 4.26 -3.60
CA TRP A 137 -23.62 3.02 -2.88
C TRP A 137 -22.85 3.26 -1.57
N LEU A 138 -21.81 4.11 -1.60
CA LEU A 138 -21.04 4.45 -0.40
C LEU A 138 -21.90 5.15 0.66
N ARG A 139 -22.88 5.95 0.24
CA ARG A 139 -23.87 6.58 1.11
C ARG A 139 -24.80 5.54 1.74
N ASP A 140 -25.35 4.62 0.94
CA ASP A 140 -26.23 3.56 1.44
C ASP A 140 -25.52 2.66 2.45
N VAL A 141 -24.26 2.31 2.17
CA VAL A 141 -23.38 1.58 3.10
C VAL A 141 -23.18 2.36 4.41
N ALA A 142 -22.91 3.67 4.35
CA ALA A 142 -22.71 4.50 5.55
C ALA A 142 -24.00 4.69 6.36
N ILE A 143 -25.16 4.84 5.71
CA ILE A 143 -26.46 4.93 6.37
C ILE A 143 -26.78 3.62 7.09
N THR A 144 -26.54 2.50 6.42
CA THR A 144 -26.84 1.15 6.92
C THR A 144 -25.92 0.72 8.05
N GLY A 145 -24.64 1.10 7.97
CA GLY A 145 -23.59 0.71 8.91
C GLY A 145 -23.07 -0.70 8.68
N TRP A 146 -21.81 -0.96 9.05
CA TRP A 146 -21.13 -2.24 8.81
C TRP A 146 -21.92 -3.46 9.26
N ARG A 147 -22.61 -3.38 10.40
CA ARG A 147 -23.41 -4.48 10.96
C ARG A 147 -24.74 -4.71 10.24
N GLY A 148 -25.24 -3.73 9.51
CA GLY A 148 -26.50 -3.78 8.79
C GLY A 148 -26.37 -4.16 7.31
N VAL A 149 -25.16 -4.13 6.75
CA VAL A 149 -24.93 -4.41 5.33
C VAL A 149 -25.21 -5.89 5.02
N ASP A 150 -26.10 -6.14 4.07
CA ASP A 150 -26.44 -7.45 3.54
C ASP A 150 -26.03 -7.60 2.06
N GLU A 151 -26.32 -8.75 1.45
CA GLU A 151 -25.98 -9.01 0.05
C GLU A 151 -26.70 -8.07 -0.92
N ASP A 152 -27.90 -7.60 -0.60
CA ASP A 152 -28.65 -6.68 -1.46
C ASP A 152 -27.93 -5.32 -1.50
N VAL A 153 -27.49 -4.81 -0.35
CA VAL A 153 -26.67 -3.58 -0.27
C VAL A 153 -25.35 -3.78 -1.00
N VAL A 154 -24.64 -4.89 -0.82
CA VAL A 154 -23.35 -5.10 -1.49
C VAL A 154 -23.50 -5.24 -3.01
N SER A 155 -24.47 -6.01 -3.47
CA SER A 155 -24.68 -6.31 -4.89
C SER A 155 -25.19 -5.09 -5.68
N SER A 156 -25.87 -4.14 -5.03
CA SER A 156 -26.35 -2.90 -5.66
C SER A 156 -25.24 -2.05 -6.33
N SER A 157 -23.99 -2.20 -5.89
CA SER A 157 -22.83 -1.50 -6.47
C SER A 157 -22.37 -2.03 -7.83
N ALA A 158 -22.83 -3.21 -8.26
CA ALA A 158 -22.21 -3.95 -9.36
C ALA A 158 -22.13 -3.14 -10.67
N GLN A 159 -23.21 -2.48 -11.06
CA GLN A 159 -23.26 -1.70 -12.30
C GLN A 159 -22.33 -0.47 -12.23
N ALA A 160 -22.31 0.25 -11.11
CA ALA A 160 -21.44 1.41 -10.92
C ALA A 160 -19.96 1.01 -10.95
N ARG A 161 -19.61 -0.11 -10.31
CA ARG A 161 -18.24 -0.66 -10.33
C ARG A 161 -17.82 -1.10 -11.73
N GLN A 162 -18.72 -1.73 -12.49
CA GLN A 162 -18.44 -2.10 -13.89
C GLN A 162 -18.24 -0.88 -14.79
N ALA A 163 -19.07 0.16 -14.64
CA ALA A 163 -18.91 1.41 -15.36
C ALA A 163 -17.58 2.11 -15.02
N ALA A 164 -17.22 2.17 -13.74
CA ALA A 164 -15.93 2.71 -13.29
C ALA A 164 -14.74 1.88 -13.78
N LEU A 165 -14.86 0.55 -13.90
CA LEU A 165 -13.80 -0.31 -14.41
C LEU A 165 -13.55 -0.11 -15.92
N ALA A 166 -14.61 0.19 -16.67
CA ALA A 166 -14.55 0.44 -18.11
C ALA A 166 -13.72 1.69 -18.44
N GLU A 167 -13.79 2.72 -17.59
CA GLU A 167 -13.01 3.95 -17.73
C GLU A 167 -11.60 3.80 -17.09
N PRO A 168 -10.50 3.82 -17.88
CA PRO A 168 -9.15 3.68 -17.37
C PRO A 168 -8.80 4.58 -16.19
N ARG A 169 -9.29 5.82 -16.19
CA ARG A 169 -9.02 6.82 -15.14
C ARG A 169 -9.76 6.53 -13.82
N LEU A 170 -10.80 5.71 -13.85
CA LEU A 170 -11.59 5.33 -12.68
C LEU A 170 -11.26 3.93 -12.15
N ARG A 171 -10.36 3.18 -12.80
CA ARG A 171 -10.01 1.81 -12.38
C ARG A 171 -9.49 1.71 -10.96
N ARG A 172 -8.78 2.73 -10.46
CA ARG A 172 -8.34 2.77 -9.06
C ARG A 172 -9.53 2.74 -8.10
N LEU A 173 -10.55 3.55 -8.38
CA LEU A 173 -11.79 3.56 -7.62
C LEU A 173 -12.51 2.21 -7.76
N ALA A 174 -12.63 1.69 -8.99
CA ALA A 174 -13.32 0.42 -9.25
C ALA A 174 -12.71 -0.76 -8.48
N VAL A 175 -11.38 -0.90 -8.49
CA VAL A 175 -10.65 -1.97 -7.77
C VAL A 175 -10.79 -1.82 -6.26
N LEU A 176 -10.74 -0.59 -5.75
CA LEU A 176 -10.94 -0.33 -4.32
C LEU A 176 -12.35 -0.73 -3.88
N LEU A 177 -13.37 -0.31 -4.65
CA LEU A 177 -14.77 -0.67 -4.37
C LEU A 177 -14.99 -2.19 -4.51
N ASP A 178 -14.31 -2.87 -5.44
CA ASP A 178 -14.35 -4.33 -5.57
C ASP A 178 -13.80 -5.04 -4.34
N GLY A 179 -12.64 -4.61 -3.84
CA GLY A 179 -12.06 -5.14 -2.60
C GLY A 179 -12.95 -4.90 -1.38
N LEU A 180 -13.47 -3.67 -1.21
CA LEU A 180 -14.40 -3.36 -0.12
C LEU A 180 -15.67 -4.22 -0.18
N ALA A 181 -16.26 -4.36 -1.37
CA ALA A 181 -17.43 -5.22 -1.56
C ALA A 181 -17.13 -6.70 -1.31
N ALA A 182 -15.93 -7.18 -1.67
CA ALA A 182 -15.50 -8.56 -1.39
C ALA A 182 -15.40 -8.83 0.11
N GLU A 183 -14.82 -7.92 0.87
CA GLU A 183 -14.70 -8.06 2.32
C GLU A 183 -16.03 -7.97 3.04
N LEU A 184 -16.91 -7.04 2.63
CA LEU A 184 -18.26 -6.95 3.17
C LEU A 184 -19.04 -8.26 2.96
N ARG A 185 -18.93 -8.90 1.78
CA ARG A 185 -19.52 -10.23 1.54
C ARG A 185 -18.92 -11.31 2.43
N ALA A 186 -17.58 -11.34 2.55
CA ALA A 186 -16.88 -12.33 3.37
C ALA A 186 -17.23 -12.22 4.87
N SER A 187 -17.59 -11.03 5.32
CA SER A 187 -17.96 -10.73 6.71
C SER A 187 -19.47 -10.72 6.98
N GLY A 188 -20.32 -11.08 6.01
CA GLY A 188 -21.78 -11.16 6.20
C GLY A 188 -22.22 -12.11 7.32
N GLN A 189 -23.52 -12.13 7.67
CA GLN A 189 -24.05 -12.77 8.89
C GLN A 189 -23.74 -14.27 9.10
N VAL A 190 -23.22 -14.97 8.09
CA VAL A 190 -22.82 -16.40 8.15
C VAL A 190 -21.29 -16.56 8.17
N GLY A 191 -20.53 -15.46 8.14
CA GLY A 191 -19.08 -15.44 8.11
C GLY A 191 -18.47 -15.83 9.46
N THR A 192 -17.31 -16.50 9.41
CA THR A 192 -16.56 -16.96 10.59
C THR A 192 -15.62 -15.90 11.18
N ALA A 193 -15.70 -14.64 10.74
CA ALA A 193 -14.79 -13.57 11.16
C ALA A 193 -15.11 -13.08 12.58
N ALA A 194 -14.07 -12.77 13.36
CA ALA A 194 -14.17 -12.36 14.77
C ALA A 194 -14.81 -10.97 15.00
N GLY A 195 -15.19 -10.26 13.93
CA GLY A 195 -15.74 -8.91 13.93
C GLY A 195 -15.32 -8.16 12.66
N PRO A 196 -15.97 -7.03 12.32
CA PRO A 196 -15.56 -6.22 11.17
C PRO A 196 -14.19 -5.57 11.42
N PRO A 197 -13.27 -5.52 10.45
CA PRO A 197 -12.01 -4.78 10.55
C PRO A 197 -12.27 -3.27 10.41
N VAL A 198 -12.84 -2.68 11.46
CA VAL A 198 -13.45 -1.33 11.50
C VAL A 198 -12.59 -0.26 10.85
N ARG A 199 -11.36 -0.05 11.35
CA ARG A 199 -10.42 0.96 10.83
C ARG A 199 -10.17 0.79 9.33
N ARG A 200 -9.93 -0.45 8.91
CA ARG A 200 -9.58 -0.78 7.52
C ARG A 200 -10.75 -0.51 6.57
N TRP A 201 -11.97 -0.87 6.97
CA TRP A 201 -13.16 -0.57 6.15
C TRP A 201 -13.47 0.91 6.09
N ALA A 202 -13.31 1.64 7.19
CA ALA A 202 -13.45 3.10 7.20
C ALA A 202 -12.39 3.79 6.33
N ASP A 203 -11.14 3.31 6.32
CA ASP A 203 -10.08 3.79 5.41
C ASP A 203 -10.44 3.59 3.94
N LEU A 204 -10.94 2.39 3.58
CA LEU A 204 -11.39 2.10 2.23
C LEU A 204 -12.58 2.98 1.85
N TRP A 205 -13.60 3.08 2.70
CA TRP A 205 -14.78 3.90 2.45
C TRP A 205 -14.45 5.39 2.27
N ALA A 206 -13.65 5.96 3.17
CA ALA A 206 -13.23 7.36 3.08
C ALA A 206 -12.42 7.61 1.81
N ARG A 207 -11.49 6.70 1.47
CA ARG A 207 -10.71 6.81 0.24
C ARG A 207 -11.58 6.70 -1.01
N ALA A 208 -12.56 5.80 -1.01
CA ALA A 208 -13.51 5.63 -2.10
C ALA A 208 -14.35 6.88 -2.32
N LEU A 209 -14.87 7.49 -1.25
CA LEU A 209 -15.65 8.73 -1.33
C LEU A 209 -14.84 9.88 -1.92
N LEU A 210 -13.60 10.07 -1.45
CA LEU A 210 -12.73 11.13 -1.95
C LEU A 210 -12.39 10.94 -3.44
N LEU A 211 -12.19 9.69 -3.89
CA LEU A 211 -11.97 9.37 -5.30
C LEU A 211 -13.26 9.51 -6.15
N ALA A 212 -14.44 9.25 -5.57
CA ALA A 212 -15.71 9.35 -6.27
C ALA A 212 -16.28 10.78 -6.36
N TRP A 213 -15.77 11.72 -5.55
CA TRP A 213 -16.25 13.10 -5.50
C TRP A 213 -15.71 14.00 -6.63
N ARG A 214 -14.46 13.80 -7.01
CA ARG A 214 -13.80 14.53 -8.09
C ARG A 214 -12.87 13.53 -8.77
N GLY A 215 -13.35 12.79 -9.76
CA GLY A 215 -12.59 11.74 -10.48
C GLY A 215 -11.22 12.15 -11.04
N ASP A 216 -10.84 13.41 -10.83
CA ASP A 216 -9.72 14.24 -11.24
C ASP A 216 -8.74 14.66 -10.11
N TRP A 217 -9.01 14.41 -8.81
CA TRP A 217 -7.90 14.33 -7.82
C TRP A 217 -7.00 13.12 -8.11
N SER A 218 -7.48 12.20 -8.96
CA SER A 218 -6.65 11.23 -9.64
C SER A 218 -5.85 11.96 -10.70
N PRO A 219 -4.53 11.99 -10.56
CA PRO A 219 -3.65 12.49 -11.60
C PRO A 219 -3.84 11.75 -12.93
N PRO A 220 -3.30 12.27 -14.06
CA PRO A 220 -3.41 11.62 -15.37
C PRO A 220 -3.11 10.13 -15.27
N ALA A 221 -3.98 9.31 -15.87
CA ALA A 221 -3.90 7.85 -15.76
C ALA A 221 -2.51 7.30 -16.11
N GLY A 222 -1.86 6.75 -15.10
CA GLY A 222 -1.00 5.59 -15.18
C GLY A 222 -1.39 4.61 -14.07
N PRO A 223 -1.04 3.32 -14.18
CA PRO A 223 -1.36 2.29 -13.18
C PRO A 223 -0.85 2.57 -11.75
N ALA A 224 -0.08 3.64 -11.54
CA ALA A 224 0.54 4.00 -10.28
C ALA A 224 -0.16 5.15 -9.50
N GLY A 225 -0.98 6.00 -10.14
CA GLY A 225 -1.58 7.17 -9.49
C GLY A 225 -0.54 8.22 -9.04
N GLY A 226 -0.62 9.43 -9.58
CA GLY A 226 0.38 10.49 -9.33
C GLY A 226 0.52 11.42 -10.53
N GLU A 227 0.75 12.72 -10.34
CA GLU A 227 0.93 13.65 -11.47
C GLU A 227 2.30 13.41 -12.12
N PRO A 228 2.38 13.24 -13.45
CA PRO A 228 3.67 13.13 -14.12
C PRO A 228 4.51 14.37 -13.84
N THR A 229 5.68 14.17 -13.23
CA THR A 229 6.66 15.24 -12.95
C THR A 229 7.72 15.34 -14.05
N GLY A 230 7.81 14.33 -14.91
CA GLY A 230 8.72 14.31 -16.06
C GLY A 230 9.14 12.90 -16.47
N LEU A 231 10.10 12.85 -17.39
CA LEU A 231 10.77 11.61 -17.82
C LEU A 231 12.12 11.51 -17.12
N VAL A 232 12.49 10.30 -16.68
CA VAL A 232 13.77 10.06 -16.02
C VAL A 232 14.48 8.85 -16.61
N SER A 233 15.78 9.01 -16.81
CA SER A 233 16.72 8.00 -17.29
C SER A 233 17.84 7.80 -16.28
N GLY A 234 18.40 6.60 -16.18
CA GLY A 234 19.47 6.30 -15.23
C GLY A 234 19.56 4.82 -14.85
N ARG A 235 20.15 4.56 -13.67
CA ARG A 235 20.26 3.21 -13.10
C ARG A 235 19.31 3.06 -11.92
N LEU A 236 18.52 2.00 -11.89
CA LEU A 236 17.78 1.57 -10.71
C LEU A 236 18.55 0.44 -10.02
N LEU A 237 19.04 0.72 -8.83
CA LEU A 237 19.65 -0.26 -7.94
C LEU A 237 18.54 -0.88 -7.08
N VAL A 238 18.17 -2.12 -7.37
CA VAL A 238 17.06 -2.82 -6.71
C VAL A 238 17.43 -3.13 -5.26
N LEU A 239 16.57 -2.70 -4.32
CA LEU A 239 16.66 -3.06 -2.90
C LEU A 239 15.88 -4.35 -2.62
N GLY A 240 14.70 -4.49 -3.24
CA GLY A 240 13.87 -5.68 -3.13
C GLY A 240 12.46 -5.44 -3.64
N ALA A 241 11.59 -6.42 -3.48
CA ALA A 241 10.19 -6.33 -3.91
C ALA A 241 9.23 -6.83 -2.85
N GLU A 242 8.09 -6.14 -2.76
CA GLU A 242 6.88 -6.61 -2.10
C GLU A 242 5.98 -7.28 -3.15
N VAL A 243 5.42 -8.43 -2.81
CA VAL A 243 4.36 -9.08 -3.61
C VAL A 243 3.07 -9.04 -2.81
N ALA A 244 2.06 -8.37 -3.35
CA ALA A 244 0.74 -8.27 -2.75
C ALA A 244 -0.26 -9.10 -3.54
N GLU A 245 -1.10 -9.84 -2.82
CA GLU A 245 -2.12 -10.72 -3.36
C GLU A 245 -3.51 -10.29 -2.90
N HIS A 246 -4.44 -10.19 -3.83
CA HIS A 246 -5.87 -9.99 -3.63
C HIS A 246 -6.63 -10.97 -4.52
N ASP A 247 -7.81 -11.45 -4.13
CA ASP A 247 -8.55 -12.49 -4.86
C ASP A 247 -8.66 -12.25 -6.38
N THR A 248 -8.76 -10.99 -6.79
CA THR A 248 -8.90 -10.58 -8.20
C THR A 248 -7.65 -9.94 -8.82
N ALA A 249 -6.59 -9.66 -8.04
CA ALA A 249 -5.38 -9.01 -8.54
C ALA A 249 -4.10 -9.41 -7.78
N ALA A 250 -2.97 -9.42 -8.47
CA ALA A 250 -1.65 -9.54 -7.85
C ALA A 250 -0.78 -8.36 -8.25
N ARG A 251 0.07 -7.89 -7.34
CA ARG A 251 1.02 -6.79 -7.58
C ARG A 251 2.42 -7.18 -7.16
N VAL A 252 3.41 -6.81 -7.99
CA VAL A 252 4.82 -6.76 -7.60
C VAL A 252 5.21 -5.28 -7.52
N GLN A 253 5.65 -4.84 -6.35
CA GLN A 253 6.17 -3.50 -6.11
C GLN A 253 7.65 -3.57 -5.74
N VAL A 254 8.49 -3.02 -6.59
CA VAL A 254 9.94 -2.96 -6.42
C VAL A 254 10.32 -1.64 -5.75
N HIS A 255 11.16 -1.74 -4.72
CA HIS A 255 11.80 -0.61 -4.06
C HIS A 255 13.25 -0.52 -4.57
N ALA A 256 13.64 0.66 -5.05
CA ALA A 256 14.94 0.85 -5.67
C ALA A 256 15.53 2.24 -5.37
N ILE A 257 16.82 2.36 -5.61
CA ILE A 257 17.53 3.64 -5.62
C ILE A 257 17.78 4.02 -7.08
N LEU A 258 17.22 5.15 -7.50
CA LEU A 258 17.46 5.74 -8.82
C LEU A 258 18.69 6.63 -8.77
N GLU A 259 19.72 6.28 -9.52
CA GLU A 259 20.84 7.14 -9.85
C GLU A 259 20.55 7.78 -11.23
N PRO A 260 20.09 9.04 -11.28
CA PRO A 260 19.70 9.68 -12.53
C PRO A 260 20.90 9.92 -13.44
N ALA A 261 20.68 9.83 -14.75
CA ALA A 261 21.68 10.22 -15.74
C ALA A 261 21.99 11.72 -15.64
N ALA A 262 23.24 12.10 -15.89
CA ALA A 262 23.76 13.45 -15.65
C ALA A 262 23.05 14.56 -16.47
N GLU A 263 22.37 14.22 -17.57
CA GLU A 263 21.78 15.20 -18.52
C GLU A 263 20.32 15.62 -18.20
N GLY A 264 19.71 15.15 -17.10
CA GLY A 264 18.25 15.27 -16.86
C GLY A 264 17.72 16.30 -15.84
N GLY A 265 18.56 17.14 -15.21
CA GLY A 265 18.08 18.22 -14.32
C GLY A 265 17.68 17.82 -12.88
N ALA A 266 17.99 18.74 -11.95
CA ALA A 266 17.93 18.64 -10.49
C ALA A 266 18.86 17.59 -9.84
N GLY A 267 20.17 17.90 -9.85
CA GLY A 267 21.07 17.61 -8.73
C GLY A 267 21.82 16.28 -8.70
N GLY A 268 21.60 15.35 -9.64
CA GLY A 268 22.36 14.09 -9.74
C GLY A 268 22.32 13.18 -8.49
N ARG A 269 21.54 13.55 -7.45
CA ARG A 269 21.48 12.82 -6.19
C ARG A 269 20.67 11.54 -6.38
N PRO A 270 21.10 10.43 -5.76
CA PRO A 270 20.30 9.21 -5.69
C PRO A 270 18.92 9.48 -5.06
N ARG A 271 17.87 8.90 -5.62
CA ARG A 271 16.49 9.05 -5.15
C ARG A 271 15.92 7.69 -4.74
N LEU A 272 15.19 7.65 -3.63
CA LEU A 272 14.35 6.48 -3.35
C LEU A 272 13.13 6.52 -4.25
N VAL A 273 12.93 5.44 -5.00
CA VAL A 273 11.80 5.30 -5.93
C VAL A 273 11.14 3.94 -5.73
N ARG A 274 9.87 3.86 -6.11
CA ARG A 274 9.18 2.58 -6.27
C ARG A 274 8.74 2.43 -7.72
N THR A 275 8.66 1.20 -8.18
CA THR A 275 8.03 0.89 -9.47
C THR A 275 7.36 -0.47 -9.35
N GLY A 276 6.43 -0.79 -10.23
CA GLY A 276 5.73 -2.05 -10.11
C GLY A 276 4.70 -2.30 -11.19
N VAL A 277 4.19 -3.52 -11.17
CA VAL A 277 3.20 -4.01 -12.12
C VAL A 277 2.08 -4.72 -11.37
N THR A 278 0.86 -4.52 -11.83
CA THR A 278 -0.34 -5.17 -11.30
C THR A 278 -0.98 -5.97 -12.42
N VAL A 279 -1.39 -7.20 -12.12
CA VAL A 279 -2.04 -8.12 -13.05
C VAL A 279 -3.34 -8.62 -12.45
N ALA A 280 -4.35 -8.83 -13.29
CA ALA A 280 -5.58 -9.48 -12.87
C ALA A 280 -5.32 -10.97 -12.59
N LYS A 281 -6.01 -11.53 -11.60
CA LYS A 281 -5.97 -12.96 -11.30
C LYS A 281 -7.36 -13.49 -10.97
N VAL A 282 -7.46 -14.81 -10.83
CA VAL A 282 -8.58 -15.47 -10.16
C VAL A 282 -8.11 -15.95 -8.79
N ASP A 283 -9.04 -16.07 -7.86
CA ASP A 283 -8.80 -16.40 -6.44
C ASP A 283 -7.99 -17.69 -6.25
N THR A 284 -8.24 -18.70 -7.08
CA THR A 284 -7.54 -20.00 -7.06
C THR A 284 -6.04 -19.94 -7.40
N LEU A 285 -5.55 -18.84 -7.98
CA LEU A 285 -4.12 -18.65 -8.24
C LEU A 285 -3.47 -18.01 -7.03
N VAL A 286 -2.76 -18.81 -6.22
CA VAL A 286 -2.15 -18.35 -4.97
C VAL A 286 -0.66 -18.68 -4.91
N GLY A 287 0.04 -18.01 -3.99
CA GLY A 287 1.43 -18.32 -3.66
C GLY A 287 2.35 -18.24 -4.89
N PRO A 288 3.28 -19.17 -5.08
CA PRO A 288 4.29 -19.02 -6.11
C PRO A 288 3.78 -19.07 -7.55
N ALA A 289 2.55 -19.54 -7.78
CA ALA A 289 1.95 -19.52 -9.12
C ALA A 289 1.76 -18.08 -9.63
N LEU A 290 1.67 -17.10 -8.72
CA LEU A 290 1.51 -15.69 -9.05
C LEU A 290 2.64 -15.14 -9.91
N TRP A 291 3.89 -15.57 -9.71
CA TRP A 291 5.04 -15.10 -10.49
C TRP A 291 4.84 -15.28 -12.00
N ARG A 292 4.09 -16.31 -12.40
CA ARG A 292 3.82 -16.61 -13.82
C ARG A 292 2.80 -15.67 -14.45
N LEU A 293 2.01 -14.97 -13.65
CA LEU A 293 1.12 -13.92 -14.15
C LEU A 293 1.91 -12.71 -14.66
N PHE A 294 3.13 -12.51 -14.16
CA PHE A 294 4.02 -11.42 -14.53
C PHE A 294 4.97 -11.77 -15.70
N ALA A 295 4.73 -12.88 -16.42
CA ALA A 295 5.61 -13.35 -17.50
C ALA A 295 5.82 -12.34 -18.64
N ASP A 296 4.93 -11.35 -18.78
CA ASP A 296 5.05 -10.27 -19.76
C ASP A 296 6.07 -9.18 -19.34
N TYR A 297 6.73 -9.35 -18.17
CA TYR A 297 7.74 -8.45 -17.62
C TYR A 297 9.10 -9.13 -17.36
N PRO A 298 9.73 -9.79 -18.37
CA PRO A 298 10.94 -10.58 -18.19
C PRO A 298 12.17 -9.81 -17.67
N VAL A 299 12.33 -8.53 -18.02
CA VAL A 299 13.40 -7.65 -17.52
C VAL A 299 13.21 -7.36 -16.04
N LEU A 300 11.98 -7.03 -15.61
CA LEU A 300 11.68 -6.80 -14.19
C LEU A 300 11.93 -8.08 -13.37
N LEU A 301 11.39 -9.21 -13.83
CA LEU A 301 11.55 -10.50 -13.15
C LEU A 301 13.01 -10.97 -13.13
N GLY A 302 13.74 -10.76 -14.23
CA GLY A 302 15.17 -11.06 -14.31
C GLY A 302 16.00 -10.24 -13.33
N ALA A 303 15.72 -8.94 -13.20
CA ALA A 303 16.42 -8.09 -12.24
C ALA A 303 16.19 -8.52 -10.80
N LEU A 304 14.97 -8.97 -10.46
CA LEU A 304 14.62 -9.47 -9.14
C LEU A 304 15.28 -10.81 -8.83
N ALA A 305 15.26 -11.77 -9.77
CA ALA A 305 15.78 -13.12 -9.55
C ALA A 305 17.32 -13.19 -9.61
N GLU A 306 17.95 -12.36 -10.45
CA GLU A 306 19.40 -12.38 -10.68
C GLU A 306 20.14 -11.22 -9.98
N HIS A 307 19.41 -10.39 -9.22
CA HIS A 307 19.95 -9.22 -8.50
C HIS A 307 20.72 -8.28 -9.42
N ARG A 308 20.07 -7.84 -10.49
CA ARG A 308 20.67 -6.98 -11.52
C ARG A 308 20.22 -5.53 -11.36
N VAL A 309 21.11 -4.62 -11.71
CA VAL A 309 20.75 -3.22 -11.97
C VAL A 309 19.78 -3.18 -13.13
N LEU A 310 18.82 -2.25 -13.09
CA LEU A 310 18.01 -1.92 -14.26
C LEU A 310 18.51 -0.60 -14.86
N GLU A 311 18.90 -0.64 -16.12
CA GLU A 311 19.12 0.57 -16.91
C GLU A 311 17.77 1.03 -17.46
N VAL A 312 17.33 2.23 -17.09
CA VAL A 312 16.04 2.78 -17.50
C VAL A 312 16.21 4.02 -18.36
N ALA A 313 15.36 4.15 -19.37
CA ALA A 313 15.31 5.28 -20.29
C ALA A 313 13.90 5.87 -20.35
N ASP A 314 13.78 7.17 -20.10
CA ASP A 314 12.55 7.94 -20.26
C ASP A 314 11.33 7.31 -19.55
N MET A 315 11.55 6.80 -18.33
CA MET A 315 10.47 6.33 -17.47
C MET A 315 9.70 7.54 -16.92
N VAL A 316 8.37 7.47 -16.92
CA VAL A 316 7.55 8.53 -16.33
C VAL A 316 7.71 8.50 -14.81
N SER A 317 8.19 9.60 -14.25
CA SER A 317 8.21 9.82 -12.80
C SER A 317 6.93 10.51 -12.36
N LEU A 318 6.40 10.08 -11.22
CA LEU A 318 5.24 10.68 -10.58
C LEU A 318 5.64 11.59 -9.42
N ASP A 319 4.75 12.49 -9.03
CA ASP A 319 4.88 13.35 -7.84
C ASP A 319 5.06 12.55 -6.54
N SER A 320 4.51 11.34 -6.48
CA SER A 320 4.72 10.38 -5.39
C SER A 320 6.16 9.85 -5.28
N GLY A 321 7.00 10.07 -6.29
CA GLY A 321 8.32 9.45 -6.45
C GLY A 321 8.28 8.05 -7.08
N ASP A 322 7.09 7.56 -7.46
CA ASP A 322 6.96 6.29 -8.15
C ASP A 322 7.30 6.45 -9.65
N LEU A 323 7.87 5.41 -10.25
CA LEU A 323 8.10 5.30 -11.68
C LEU A 323 7.03 4.41 -12.31
N VAL A 324 6.43 4.87 -13.40
CA VAL A 324 5.51 4.06 -14.21
C VAL A 324 6.33 3.05 -15.00
N TRP A 325 6.22 1.77 -14.64
CA TRP A 325 6.98 0.71 -15.29
C TRP A 325 6.63 0.57 -16.77
N ARG A 326 7.66 0.51 -17.61
CA ARG A 326 7.58 0.24 -19.04
C ARG A 326 8.68 -0.75 -19.43
N GLU A 327 8.27 -1.97 -19.77
CA GLU A 327 9.19 -3.07 -20.06
C GLU A 327 10.17 -2.75 -21.20
N ASP A 328 9.69 -2.07 -22.24
CA ASP A 328 10.46 -1.65 -23.42
C ASP A 328 11.48 -0.55 -23.13
N ALA A 329 11.33 0.14 -22.00
CA ALA A 329 12.17 1.24 -21.54
C ALA A 329 13.22 0.80 -20.50
N ALA A 330 13.36 -0.50 -20.23
CA ALA A 330 14.28 -1.05 -19.26
C ALA A 330 15.17 -2.15 -19.85
N ARG A 331 16.40 -2.28 -19.33
CA ARG A 331 17.34 -3.37 -19.66
C ARG A 331 18.08 -3.85 -18.42
N LEU A 332 18.48 -5.12 -18.42
CA LEU A 332 19.33 -5.68 -17.38
C LEU A 332 20.76 -5.15 -17.52
N GLY A 333 21.24 -4.44 -16.50
CA GLY A 333 22.62 -3.99 -16.36
C GLY A 333 23.48 -5.00 -15.58
N ASP A 334 24.56 -4.55 -14.95
CA ASP A 334 25.45 -5.41 -14.16
C ASP A 334 24.78 -6.00 -12.90
N ALA A 335 25.38 -7.03 -12.31
CA ALA A 335 24.97 -7.55 -11.01
C ALA A 335 25.23 -6.52 -9.90
N ALA A 336 24.27 -6.34 -9.01
CA ALA A 336 24.38 -5.46 -7.85
C ALA A 336 23.78 -6.13 -6.61
N ASP A 337 24.63 -6.35 -5.60
CA ASP A 337 24.20 -6.89 -4.31
C ASP A 337 23.30 -5.85 -3.59
N PRO A 338 22.04 -6.19 -3.26
CA PRO A 338 21.12 -5.26 -2.59
C PRO A 338 21.56 -4.85 -1.18
N PHE A 339 22.27 -5.70 -0.44
CA PHE A 339 22.82 -5.35 0.88
C PHE A 339 24.00 -4.40 0.77
N VAL A 340 24.87 -4.57 -0.22
CA VAL A 340 25.95 -3.62 -0.51
C VAL A 340 25.37 -2.28 -0.94
N THR A 341 24.40 -2.32 -1.86
CA THR A 341 23.66 -1.15 -2.33
C THR A 341 23.05 -0.38 -1.15
N ALA A 342 22.28 -1.05 -0.30
CA ALA A 342 21.64 -0.41 0.86
C ALA A 342 22.67 0.19 1.82
N ARG A 343 23.77 -0.50 2.10
CA ARG A 343 24.79 -0.03 3.04
C ARG A 343 25.56 1.20 2.53
N VAL A 344 25.75 1.32 1.22
CA VAL A 344 26.50 2.42 0.60
C VAL A 344 25.60 3.59 0.24
N ARG A 345 24.41 3.34 -0.33
CA ARG A 345 23.60 4.38 -0.99
C ARG A 345 22.42 4.86 -0.17
N LEU A 346 21.84 4.05 0.71
CA LEU A 346 20.55 4.38 1.33
C LEU A 346 20.58 5.67 2.16
N ALA A 347 21.71 5.99 2.78
CA ALA A 347 21.90 7.24 3.55
C ALA A 347 22.04 8.49 2.65
N GLU A 348 22.43 8.33 1.39
CA GLU A 348 22.63 9.42 0.42
C GLU A 348 21.35 9.75 -0.36
N THR A 349 20.31 8.92 -0.20
CA THR A 349 19.08 9.05 -0.97
C THR A 349 18.17 10.16 -0.46
N VAL A 350 17.47 10.78 -1.40
CA VAL A 350 16.35 11.69 -1.11
C VAL A 350 15.04 11.00 -1.47
N SER A 351 14.03 11.10 -0.61
CA SER A 351 12.68 10.59 -0.87
C SER A 351 11.76 11.69 -1.41
N SER A 352 10.67 11.33 -2.07
CA SER A 352 9.63 12.31 -2.44
C SER A 352 8.69 12.58 -1.26
N ALA A 353 8.18 13.81 -1.15
CA ALA A 353 7.11 14.12 -0.20
C ALA A 353 5.79 13.44 -0.62
N PRO A 354 5.07 12.75 0.29
CA PRO A 354 3.81 12.11 -0.06
C PRO A 354 2.73 13.10 -0.49
N ALA A 355 2.05 12.80 -1.60
CA ALA A 355 0.89 13.55 -2.08
C ALA A 355 -0.22 13.59 -1.01
N PRO A 356 -1.05 14.66 -0.93
CA PRO A 356 -2.00 14.84 0.17
C PRO A 356 -2.94 13.65 0.42
N LEU A 357 -3.53 13.07 -0.64
CA LEU A 357 -4.40 11.90 -0.49
C LEU A 357 -3.64 10.63 -0.06
N ASP A 358 -2.33 10.61 -0.18
CA ASP A 358 -1.48 9.46 0.11
C ASP A 358 -0.87 9.52 1.52
N ARG A 359 -1.11 10.61 2.26
CA ARG A 359 -0.71 10.79 3.66
C ARG A 359 -1.64 9.99 4.58
N HIS A 360 -1.23 8.75 4.85
CA HIS A 360 -1.92 7.86 5.76
C HIS A 360 -0.90 6.98 6.48
N PRO A 361 -0.98 6.75 7.80
CA PRO A 361 0.06 6.03 8.54
C PRO A 361 0.39 4.64 7.98
N VAL A 362 -0.63 3.86 7.58
CA VAL A 362 -0.46 2.53 6.96
C VAL A 362 0.31 2.52 5.63
N ARG A 363 0.50 3.70 5.00
CA ARG A 363 1.24 3.87 3.74
C ARG A 363 2.71 4.20 3.94
N ILE A 364 3.14 4.47 5.17
CA ILE A 364 4.56 4.61 5.49
C ILE A 364 5.23 3.27 5.21
N THR A 365 6.17 3.28 4.26
CA THR A 365 6.83 2.09 3.70
C THR A 365 8.27 2.43 3.35
N GLU A 366 9.09 2.65 4.38
CA GLU A 366 10.41 3.25 4.22
C GLU A 366 11.52 2.20 4.24
N PRO A 367 12.37 2.09 3.20
CA PRO A 367 13.44 1.10 3.17
C PRO A 367 14.48 1.32 4.28
N VAL A 368 14.84 0.23 4.96
CA VAL A 368 15.86 0.20 6.02
C VAL A 368 16.73 -1.05 5.92
N LEU A 369 18.04 -0.88 6.11
CA LEU A 369 18.96 -1.98 6.40
C LEU A 369 19.14 -2.08 7.93
N ILE A 370 18.91 -3.26 8.48
CA ILE A 370 19.01 -3.55 9.92
C ILE A 370 20.07 -4.62 10.13
N GLU A 371 20.98 -4.36 11.07
CA GLU A 371 22.12 -5.22 11.40
C GLU A 371 22.37 -5.21 12.91
N GLY A 372 23.11 -6.19 13.42
CA GLY A 372 23.54 -6.22 14.82
C GLY A 372 22.40 -6.50 15.82
N TYR A 373 21.31 -7.12 15.35
CA TYR A 373 20.18 -7.50 16.18
C TYR A 373 20.30 -8.93 16.72
N LYS A 374 19.52 -9.21 17.77
CA LYS A 374 19.21 -10.56 18.22
C LYS A 374 17.79 -10.89 17.81
N THR A 375 17.52 -12.15 17.50
CA THR A 375 16.18 -12.59 17.11
C THR A 375 15.49 -13.29 18.28
N ALA A 376 14.21 -13.01 18.49
CA ALA A 376 13.37 -13.76 19.42
C ALA A 376 12.05 -14.12 18.75
N LEU A 377 11.63 -15.38 18.87
CA LEU A 377 10.32 -15.86 18.44
C LEU A 377 9.51 -16.16 19.70
N ASP A 378 8.39 -15.47 19.87
CA ASP A 378 7.40 -15.84 20.87
C ASP A 378 6.58 -17.02 20.33
N GLU A 379 6.64 -18.17 20.99
CA GLU A 379 5.94 -19.39 20.55
C GLU A 379 4.41 -19.30 20.69
N VAL A 380 3.92 -18.48 21.63
CA VAL A 380 2.49 -18.32 21.93
C VAL A 380 1.85 -17.35 20.94
N THR A 381 2.42 -16.15 20.83
CA THR A 381 1.91 -15.13 19.90
C THR A 381 2.43 -15.34 18.48
N ARG A 382 3.34 -16.30 18.28
CA ARG A 382 3.96 -16.62 17.00
C ARG A 382 4.59 -15.38 16.34
N THR A 383 5.08 -14.45 17.17
CA THR A 383 5.60 -13.16 16.72
C THR A 383 7.12 -13.19 16.70
N LEU A 384 7.71 -12.95 15.53
CA LEU A 384 9.16 -12.77 15.37
C LEU A 384 9.53 -11.32 15.69
N THR A 385 10.58 -11.14 16.47
CA THR A 385 11.12 -9.82 16.83
C THR A 385 12.62 -9.74 16.62
N PHE A 386 13.08 -8.55 16.23
CA PHE A 386 14.49 -8.18 16.20
C PHE A 386 14.78 -7.22 17.36
N ASP A 387 15.57 -7.66 18.33
CA ASP A 387 16.06 -6.86 19.42
C ASP A 387 17.36 -6.15 19.02
N LEU A 388 17.32 -4.82 18.99
CA LEU A 388 18.50 -3.97 18.85
C LEU A 388 18.76 -3.27 20.17
N ALA A 389 19.72 -3.80 20.93
CA ALA A 389 20.15 -3.26 22.21
C ALA A 389 18.98 -3.01 23.20
N GLY A 390 18.07 -3.97 23.32
CA GLY A 390 16.93 -3.92 24.24
C GLY A 390 15.68 -3.24 23.68
N THR A 391 15.70 -2.78 22.42
CA THR A 391 14.51 -2.28 21.74
C THR A 391 14.04 -3.31 20.71
N ALA A 392 12.84 -3.87 20.92
CA ALA A 392 12.27 -4.90 20.05
C ALA A 392 11.50 -4.27 18.87
N LEU A 393 11.84 -4.71 17.66
CA LEU A 393 11.10 -4.40 16.44
C LEU A 393 10.35 -5.64 15.98
N VAL A 394 9.04 -5.52 15.78
CA VAL A 394 8.24 -6.64 15.29
C VAL A 394 8.51 -6.88 13.81
N VAL A 395 8.69 -8.14 13.43
CA VAL A 395 8.99 -8.55 12.06
C VAL A 395 7.77 -9.24 11.48
N GLU A 396 7.31 -8.72 10.35
CA GLU A 396 6.25 -9.35 9.58
C GLU A 396 6.79 -10.65 8.95
N ALA A 397 6.46 -11.75 9.60
CA ALA A 397 6.70 -13.09 9.11
C ALA A 397 5.54 -13.94 9.59
N ASP A 398 4.72 -14.45 8.68
CA ASP A 398 3.65 -15.38 9.05
C ASP A 398 4.26 -16.77 9.26
N PRO A 399 4.27 -17.30 10.50
CA PRO A 399 4.80 -18.63 10.77
C PRO A 399 3.82 -19.76 10.50
N ALA A 400 2.57 -19.46 10.16
CA ALA A 400 1.58 -20.43 9.72
C ALA A 400 1.58 -20.65 8.20
N VAL A 401 2.22 -19.77 7.41
CA VAL A 401 2.32 -19.91 5.95
C VAL A 401 3.24 -21.09 5.61
N ASP A 402 2.68 -22.07 4.89
CA ASP A 402 3.45 -23.16 4.28
C ASP A 402 4.45 -22.56 3.28
N PRO A 403 5.76 -22.90 3.34
CA PRO A 403 6.72 -22.49 2.33
C PRO A 403 6.29 -22.81 0.88
N ALA A 404 5.46 -23.85 0.67
CA ALA A 404 4.90 -24.17 -0.64
C ALA A 404 3.83 -23.16 -1.12
N SER A 405 3.16 -22.47 -0.20
CA SER A 405 2.20 -21.38 -0.47
C SER A 405 2.83 -19.98 -0.33
N SER A 406 4.08 -19.87 0.13
CA SER A 406 4.81 -18.61 0.22
C SER A 406 5.08 -17.98 -1.14
N LEU A 407 5.14 -16.65 -1.19
CA LEU A 407 5.49 -15.90 -2.40
C LEU A 407 7.00 -15.88 -2.66
N GLY A 408 7.83 -16.27 -1.69
CA GLY A 408 9.28 -16.28 -1.82
C GLY A 408 10.00 -17.10 -0.74
N PRO A 409 11.33 -17.10 -0.74
CA PRO A 409 12.16 -17.93 0.16
C PRO A 409 12.25 -17.41 1.61
N LEU A 410 11.71 -16.24 1.91
CA LEU A 410 11.79 -15.62 3.24
C LEU A 410 10.86 -16.33 4.23
N THR A 411 11.41 -17.26 4.99
CA THR A 411 10.71 -17.98 6.06
C THR A 411 11.05 -17.40 7.42
N PRO A 412 10.18 -17.53 8.44
CA PRO A 412 10.51 -17.12 9.81
C PRO A 412 11.80 -17.76 10.34
N ALA A 413 12.07 -19.02 9.99
CA ALA A 413 13.30 -19.71 10.38
C ALA A 413 14.55 -19.09 9.73
N LEU A 414 14.46 -18.68 8.47
CA LEU A 414 15.55 -17.98 7.78
C LEU A 414 15.78 -16.60 8.40
N LEU A 415 14.70 -15.86 8.69
CA LEU A 415 14.78 -14.55 9.34
C LEU A 415 15.36 -14.66 10.76
N ALA A 416 14.97 -15.68 11.54
CA ALA A 416 15.52 -15.96 12.86
C ALA A 416 17.02 -16.32 12.82
N ALA A 417 17.51 -16.90 11.72
CA ALA A 417 18.93 -17.24 11.55
C ALA A 417 19.75 -16.12 10.88
N SER A 418 19.13 -15.00 10.52
CA SER A 418 19.78 -13.94 9.75
C SER A 418 20.60 -12.99 10.63
N SER A 419 21.66 -12.43 10.04
CA SER A 419 22.57 -11.45 10.66
C SER A 419 22.33 -10.03 10.13
N ALA A 420 21.69 -9.89 8.98
CA ALA A 420 21.25 -8.61 8.42
C ALA A 420 19.91 -8.80 7.70
N CYS A 421 19.05 -7.79 7.77
CA CYS A 421 17.75 -7.77 7.11
C CYS A 421 17.57 -6.44 6.40
N LEU A 422 17.21 -6.50 5.12
CA LEU A 422 16.74 -5.35 4.33
C LEU A 422 15.22 -5.44 4.30
N GLY A 423 14.53 -4.38 4.73
CA GLY A 423 13.08 -4.39 4.84
C GLY A 423 12.47 -3.00 4.69
N LEU A 424 11.15 -2.95 4.82
CA LEU A 424 10.37 -1.73 4.86
C LEU A 424 9.90 -1.51 6.29
N LEU A 425 10.24 -0.36 6.86
CA LEU A 425 9.66 0.07 8.12
C LEU A 425 8.26 0.64 7.85
N ARG A 426 7.27 0.13 8.59
CA ARG A 426 5.85 0.46 8.45
C ARG A 426 5.26 0.82 9.81
N TRP A 427 4.28 1.70 9.82
CA TRP A 427 3.50 1.96 11.02
C TRP A 427 2.19 1.18 10.96
N ASP A 428 1.96 0.34 11.98
CA ASP A 428 0.74 -0.45 12.12
C ASP A 428 0.52 -0.83 13.58
N ASP A 429 -0.73 -0.97 14.01
CA ASP A 429 -1.08 -1.34 15.39
C ASP A 429 -0.32 -0.50 16.45
N ASP A 430 -0.33 0.82 16.26
CA ASP A 430 0.34 1.83 17.11
C ASP A 430 1.83 1.60 17.36
N ARG A 431 2.51 0.91 16.44
CA ARG A 431 3.95 0.66 16.52
C ARG A 431 4.62 0.52 15.16
N TRP A 432 5.95 0.53 15.18
CA TRP A 432 6.75 0.23 14.00
C TRP A 432 6.86 -1.29 13.78
N TRP A 433 6.66 -1.70 12.54
CA TRP A 433 6.83 -3.06 12.03
C TRP A 433 7.88 -3.07 10.92
N LEU A 434 8.59 -4.19 10.81
CA LEU A 434 9.51 -4.48 9.70
C LEU A 434 8.90 -5.49 8.76
N ARG A 435 8.65 -5.11 7.50
CA ARG A 435 8.35 -6.03 6.41
C ARG A 435 9.65 -6.45 5.71
N PRO A 436 10.10 -7.71 5.80
CA PRO A 436 11.33 -8.16 5.16
C PRO A 436 11.24 -8.14 3.64
N LEU A 437 12.26 -7.60 2.98
CA LEU A 437 12.46 -7.70 1.53
C LEU A 437 13.58 -8.70 1.21
N ALA A 438 14.59 -8.77 2.08
CA ALA A 438 15.70 -9.69 1.98
C ALA A 438 16.35 -9.97 3.34
N ALA A 439 16.96 -11.14 3.48
CA ALA A 439 17.72 -11.51 4.67
C ALA A 439 19.07 -12.11 4.27
N GLN A 440 20.09 -11.79 5.05
CA GLN A 440 21.45 -12.31 4.90
C GLN A 440 21.83 -13.08 6.15
N ALA A 441 22.29 -14.31 5.98
CA ALA A 441 22.82 -15.15 7.05
C ALA A 441 24.28 -15.54 6.74
N VAL A 442 25.01 -16.03 7.74
CA VAL A 442 26.37 -16.55 7.58
C VAL A 442 26.35 -18.07 7.67
N VAL A 443 26.61 -18.75 6.55
CA VAL A 443 26.70 -20.20 6.48
C VAL A 443 28.13 -20.59 6.13
N ARG A 444 28.78 -21.40 6.97
CA ARG A 444 30.19 -21.82 6.77
C ARG A 444 31.13 -20.64 6.47
N LYS A 445 30.97 -19.54 7.22
CA LYS A 445 31.71 -18.27 7.07
C LYS A 445 31.50 -17.51 5.75
N LYS A 446 30.51 -17.89 4.94
CA LYS A 446 30.14 -17.17 3.73
C LYS A 446 28.76 -16.52 3.91
N PRO A 447 28.57 -15.27 3.46
CA PRO A 447 27.24 -14.69 3.43
C PRO A 447 26.39 -15.46 2.41
N VAL A 448 25.16 -15.76 2.80
CA VAL A 448 24.12 -16.31 1.94
C VAL A 448 22.92 -15.40 2.07
N THR A 449 22.36 -14.96 0.95
CA THR A 449 21.19 -14.08 0.92
C THR A 449 19.97 -14.81 0.41
N ALA A 450 18.80 -14.34 0.83
CA ALA A 450 17.51 -14.71 0.29
C ALA A 450 16.68 -13.43 0.13
N HIS A 451 16.02 -13.28 -1.01
CA HIS A 451 15.19 -12.12 -1.34
C HIS A 451 13.79 -12.58 -1.71
N ALA A 452 12.77 -11.77 -1.40
CA ALA A 452 11.39 -12.06 -1.76
C ALA A 452 11.23 -12.35 -3.28
N GLY A 453 12.01 -11.65 -4.11
CA GLY A 453 12.01 -11.77 -5.57
C GLY A 453 12.79 -12.96 -6.16
N ASP A 454 13.49 -13.78 -5.36
CA ASP A 454 14.32 -14.89 -5.89
C ASP A 454 13.50 -15.94 -6.66
N TRP A 455 12.19 -16.01 -6.41
CA TRP A 455 11.28 -16.95 -7.10
C TRP A 455 10.61 -16.33 -8.34
N ALA A 456 10.99 -15.12 -8.74
CA ALA A 456 10.40 -14.39 -9.86
C ALA A 456 10.48 -15.15 -11.20
N LEU A 457 11.57 -15.90 -11.43
CA LEU A 457 11.74 -16.78 -12.59
C LEU A 457 11.40 -18.26 -12.30
N GLY A 458 10.75 -18.54 -11.16
CA GLY A 458 10.45 -19.88 -10.66
C GLY A 458 11.27 -20.23 -9.42
N ALA A 459 10.74 -21.14 -8.58
CA ALA A 459 11.47 -21.55 -7.38
C ALA A 459 12.60 -22.52 -7.74
N PRO A 460 13.84 -22.27 -7.28
CA PRO A 460 14.98 -23.13 -7.55
C PRO A 460 14.95 -24.44 -6.75
N ASP A 461 14.15 -24.53 -5.68
CA ASP A 461 14.07 -25.75 -4.85
C ASP A 461 13.40 -26.91 -5.63
N PRO A 462 14.12 -28.03 -5.87
CA PRO A 462 13.59 -29.16 -6.63
C PRO A 462 12.35 -29.81 -6.02
N LYS A 463 12.17 -29.78 -4.70
CA LYS A 463 10.97 -30.32 -4.03
C LYS A 463 9.77 -29.44 -4.31
N ILE A 464 9.93 -28.12 -4.22
CA ILE A 464 8.88 -27.16 -4.53
C ILE A 464 8.54 -27.22 -6.03
N ALA A 465 9.55 -27.28 -6.91
CA ALA A 465 9.38 -27.45 -8.34
C ALA A 465 8.66 -28.76 -8.70
N LYS A 466 8.98 -29.88 -8.02
CA LYS A 466 8.34 -31.19 -8.24
C LYS A 466 6.89 -31.21 -7.76
N THR A 467 6.59 -30.64 -6.60
CA THR A 467 5.21 -30.49 -6.11
C THR A 467 4.37 -29.66 -7.09
N ARG A 468 4.94 -28.59 -7.68
CA ARG A 468 4.28 -27.80 -8.73
C ARG A 468 4.03 -28.57 -10.01
N ALA A 469 5.03 -29.30 -10.51
CA ALA A 469 4.90 -30.09 -11.73
C ALA A 469 3.76 -31.13 -11.63
N LYS A 470 3.49 -31.63 -10.42
CA LYS A 470 2.38 -32.55 -10.15
C LYS A 470 0.99 -31.89 -10.22
N ASN A 471 0.89 -30.60 -9.92
CA ASN A 471 -0.39 -29.85 -9.86
C ASN A 471 -0.79 -29.22 -11.21
N GLY A 472 0.08 -29.29 -12.23
CA GLY A 472 -0.20 -28.80 -13.58
C GLY A 472 -0.14 -27.28 -13.72
N ASP A 473 -0.32 -26.82 -14.97
CA ASP A 473 -0.23 -25.40 -15.33
C ASP A 473 -1.60 -24.72 -15.36
N ALA A 474 -2.11 -24.36 -14.17
CA ALA A 474 -3.40 -23.69 -14.04
C ALA A 474 -3.48 -22.38 -14.85
N VAL A 475 -2.39 -21.61 -14.91
CA VAL A 475 -2.35 -20.33 -15.63
C VAL A 475 -2.51 -20.53 -17.13
N ALA A 476 -1.80 -21.49 -17.74
CA ALA A 476 -1.95 -21.78 -19.17
C ALA A 476 -3.36 -22.27 -19.50
N VAL A 477 -3.93 -23.15 -18.67
CA VAL A 477 -5.31 -23.64 -18.85
C VAL A 477 -6.32 -22.49 -18.80
N LEU A 478 -6.16 -21.56 -17.85
CA LEU A 478 -7.05 -20.40 -17.72
C LEU A 478 -6.90 -19.43 -18.91
N ARG A 479 -5.66 -19.14 -19.34
CA ARG A 479 -5.40 -18.31 -20.52
C ARG A 479 -6.00 -18.91 -21.80
N GLU A 480 -5.87 -20.23 -21.96
CA GLU A 480 -6.47 -20.94 -23.10
C GLU A 480 -8.00 -20.82 -23.07
N ARG A 481 -8.64 -21.07 -21.92
CA ARG A 481 -10.09 -20.96 -21.76
C ARG A 481 -10.59 -19.54 -22.03
N ALA A 482 -9.94 -18.53 -21.46
CA ALA A 482 -10.27 -17.12 -21.70
C ALA A 482 -10.13 -16.76 -23.19
N GLY A 483 -9.05 -17.18 -23.84
CA GLY A 483 -8.84 -16.97 -25.27
C GLY A 483 -9.89 -17.67 -26.17
N ARG A 484 -10.52 -18.75 -25.72
CA ARG A 484 -11.65 -19.39 -26.44
C ARG A 484 -12.95 -18.61 -26.24
N LEU A 485 -13.16 -18.03 -25.06
CA LEU A 485 -14.35 -17.22 -24.75
C LEU A 485 -14.34 -15.89 -25.50
N LEU A 486 -13.18 -15.23 -25.60
CA LEU A 486 -13.03 -13.95 -26.31
C LEU A 486 -13.08 -14.06 -27.85
N ARG A 487 -13.08 -15.29 -28.39
CA ARG A 487 -13.21 -15.57 -29.83
C ARG A 487 -14.64 -15.83 -30.27
N ARG A 488 -15.60 -15.79 -29.34
CA ARG A 488 -17.05 -15.79 -29.60
C ARG A 488 -17.58 -14.39 -29.37
#